data_AF-M6G5S1-F1
#
_entry.id   AF-M6G5S1-F1
#
_cell.length_a   1.000
_cell.length_b   1.000
_cell.length_c   1.000
_cell.angle_alpha   90.00
_cell.angle_beta   90.00
_cell.angle_gamma   90.00
#
_symmetry.space_group_name_H-M   'P 1'
#
loop_
_entity.id
_entity.type
_entity.pdbx_description
1 polymer ?
#
loop_
_entity_poly.entity_id
_entity_poly.type
_entity_poly.pdbx_seq_one_letter_code
_entity_poly.pdbx_strand_id
1 'polypeptide(L)'
;MKIQWFHYENEGYYLSVKNLNEPIESLNPLYLRITHFNQNIDKIIGFILDRYLQYLDIGPLRECIFSILRETLMNAIKANQKRMVFKEAGLDIKDPDQYLIGMERFKEELISKKDLYADLLEQNGLYVLITFGFNQNSFLLKVSNNVGILPEEDQRIQERISKARSYNDLSEVFENHGDESEGAGLGLAMSLLMLKNEGIEGDSYRIKSEEGITSAYIKIPFEFKKRNINLQKTGDIFAELDTLPTFPDNINQIMSLINKPDSSIQNITELVSRDVSLSTNILKLANSASFSQRARVEDLEDAIKVIGLSELNNILLSLGTKKF
;
A
#
# COMPACT_ATOMS: atom_id res chain seq x y z
N MET A 1 22.39 -10.02 15.57
CA MET A 1 21.68 -9.59 16.80
C MET A 1 20.57 -10.60 17.05
N LYS A 2 20.47 -11.20 18.24
CA LYS A 2 19.33 -12.10 18.55
C LYS A 2 18.14 -11.22 18.91
N ILE A 3 17.17 -11.13 18.00
CA ILE A 3 15.92 -10.41 18.25
C ILE A 3 15.06 -11.30 19.17
N GLN A 4 14.58 -10.74 20.28
CA GLN A 4 13.58 -11.37 21.13
C GLN A 4 12.21 -11.17 20.48
N TRP A 5 11.43 -12.25 20.33
CA TRP A 5 10.11 -12.22 19.71
C TRP A 5 9.02 -12.42 20.75
N PHE A 6 7.97 -11.60 20.66
CA PHE A 6 6.74 -11.74 21.42
C PHE A 6 5.62 -12.12 20.44
N HIS A 7 5.02 -13.29 20.65
CA HIS A 7 3.96 -13.82 19.78
C HIS A 7 2.59 -13.35 20.28
N TYR A 8 1.80 -12.76 19.39
CA TYR A 8 0.42 -12.35 19.60
C TYR A 8 -0.47 -13.32 18.80
N GLU A 9 -0.69 -14.52 19.37
CA GLU A 9 -1.30 -15.67 18.70
C GLU A 9 -2.70 -15.36 18.14
N ASN A 10 -3.53 -14.66 18.91
CA ASN A 10 -4.89 -14.34 18.51
C ASN A 10 -4.94 -13.30 17.38
N GLU A 11 -3.88 -12.52 17.24
CA GLU A 11 -3.79 -11.43 16.28
C GLU A 11 -2.95 -11.78 15.04
N GLY A 12 -2.16 -12.86 15.10
CA GLY A 12 -1.44 -13.44 13.96
C GLY A 12 -0.12 -12.74 13.62
N TYR A 13 0.58 -12.18 14.61
CA TYR A 13 1.86 -11.48 14.39
C TYR A 13 2.86 -11.63 15.53
N TYR A 14 4.13 -11.31 15.23
CA TYR A 14 5.22 -11.27 16.20
C TYR A 14 5.85 -9.88 16.26
N LEU A 15 6.10 -9.36 17.45
CA LEU A 15 6.80 -8.09 17.67
C LEU A 15 8.15 -8.30 18.36
N SER A 16 9.10 -7.40 18.11
CA SER A 16 10.38 -7.37 18.85
C SER A 16 10.30 -6.74 20.23
N VAL A 17 9.13 -6.22 20.62
CA VAL A 17 8.88 -5.55 21.90
C VAL A 17 7.56 -6.01 22.50
N LYS A 18 7.47 -5.96 23.82
CA LYS A 18 6.26 -6.35 24.57
C LYS A 18 5.26 -5.19 24.72
N ASN A 19 5.76 -3.95 24.71
CA ASN A 19 4.99 -2.74 24.95
C ASN A 19 5.31 -1.70 23.87
N LEU A 20 4.33 -1.34 23.06
CA LEU A 20 4.49 -0.30 22.02
C LEU A 20 4.32 1.13 22.54
N ASN A 21 3.94 1.30 23.81
CA ASN A 21 3.82 2.62 24.43
C ASN A 21 5.17 3.17 24.93
N GLU A 22 6.24 2.37 24.89
CA GLU A 22 7.60 2.83 25.19
C GLU A 22 8.04 3.97 24.24
N PRO A 23 9.00 4.83 24.66
CA PRO A 23 9.51 5.91 23.82
C PRO A 23 10.03 5.40 22.46
N ILE A 24 9.77 6.12 21.38
CA ILE A 24 10.06 5.68 20.01
C ILE A 24 11.56 5.42 19.78
N GLU A 25 12.42 6.12 20.52
CA GLU A 25 13.86 5.92 20.54
C GLU A 25 14.25 4.53 21.06
N SER A 26 13.54 4.03 22.07
CA SER A 26 13.75 2.68 22.62
C SER A 26 13.21 1.58 21.71
N LEU A 27 12.22 1.93 20.88
CA LEU A 27 11.63 1.05 19.89
C LEU A 27 12.48 0.97 18.62
N ASN A 28 13.53 1.78 18.44
CA ASN A 28 14.25 1.89 17.18
C ASN A 28 15.52 0.99 17.14
N PRO A 29 15.61 -0.01 16.25
CA PRO A 29 14.61 -0.44 15.27
C PRO A 29 13.55 -1.37 15.84
N LEU A 30 12.31 -1.25 15.34
CA LEU A 30 11.18 -2.09 15.70
C LEU A 30 10.94 -3.11 14.59
N TYR A 31 10.72 -4.35 14.98
CA TYR A 31 10.46 -5.44 14.04
C TYR A 31 9.05 -6.00 14.25
N LEU A 32 8.31 -6.14 13.15
CA LEU A 32 7.02 -6.80 13.08
C LEU A 32 7.10 -7.91 12.04
N ARG A 33 6.86 -9.15 12.46
CA ARG A 33 6.82 -10.32 11.58
C ARG A 33 5.40 -10.82 11.43
N ILE A 34 5.00 -11.07 10.18
CA ILE A 34 3.66 -11.54 9.79
C ILE A 34 3.76 -12.64 8.74
N THR A 35 2.72 -13.45 8.60
CA THR A 35 2.60 -14.47 7.53
C THR A 35 1.47 -14.15 6.55
N HIS A 36 0.47 -13.39 6.99
CA HIS A 36 -0.72 -13.01 6.25
C HIS A 36 -1.05 -11.54 6.50
N PHE A 37 -2.12 -11.01 5.88
CA PHE A 37 -2.58 -9.65 6.08
C PHE A 37 -4.08 -9.67 6.41
N ASN A 38 -4.43 -9.21 7.61
CA ASN A 38 -5.80 -9.14 8.12
C ASN A 38 -6.06 -7.76 8.77
N GLN A 39 -7.27 -7.54 9.29
CA GLN A 39 -7.62 -6.27 9.93
C GLN A 39 -6.83 -5.97 11.21
N ASN A 40 -6.39 -7.00 11.96
CA ASN A 40 -5.57 -6.80 13.17
C ASN A 40 -4.16 -6.32 12.80
N ILE A 41 -3.60 -6.90 11.74
CA ILE A 41 -2.30 -6.52 11.17
C ILE A 41 -2.36 -5.10 10.59
N ASP A 42 -3.44 -4.75 9.89
CA ASP A 42 -3.66 -3.39 9.37
C ASP A 42 -3.68 -2.35 10.52
N LYS A 43 -4.44 -2.63 11.59
CA LYS A 43 -4.52 -1.77 12.78
C LYS A 43 -3.18 -1.60 13.50
N ILE A 44 -2.44 -2.69 13.73
CA ILE A 44 -1.16 -2.60 14.46
C ILE A 44 -0.10 -1.86 13.63
N ILE A 45 -0.07 -2.06 12.31
CA ILE A 45 0.82 -1.32 11.42
C ILE A 45 0.47 0.16 11.44
N GLY A 46 -0.83 0.50 11.35
CA GLY A 46 -1.29 1.89 11.43
C GLY A 46 -0.88 2.55 12.75
N PHE A 47 -1.11 1.87 13.87
CA PHE A 47 -0.71 2.35 15.20
C PHE A 47 0.79 2.58 15.33
N ILE A 48 1.62 1.63 14.89
CA ILE A 48 3.08 1.77 14.91
C ILE A 48 3.50 2.94 14.03
N LEU A 49 2.96 3.03 12.81
CA LEU A 49 3.30 4.08 11.88
C LEU A 49 2.96 5.46 12.45
N ASP A 50 1.75 5.63 13.01
CA ASP A 50 1.30 6.87 13.64
C ASP A 50 2.25 7.34 14.73
N ARG A 51 2.71 6.42 15.58
CA ARG A 51 3.69 6.72 16.63
C ARG A 51 5.01 7.24 16.07
N TYR A 52 5.55 6.60 15.03
CA TYR A 52 6.79 7.02 14.39
C TYR A 52 6.62 8.36 13.66
N LEU A 53 5.54 8.54 12.91
CA LEU A 53 5.31 9.78 12.14
C LEU A 53 5.04 10.97 13.05
N GLN A 54 4.33 10.76 14.17
CA GLN A 54 4.12 11.79 15.19
C GLN A 54 5.45 12.19 15.85
N TYR A 55 6.25 11.21 16.28
CA TYR A 55 7.56 11.47 16.90
C TYR A 55 8.52 12.22 15.96
N LEU A 56 8.48 11.88 14.67
CA LEU A 56 9.32 12.49 13.64
C LEU A 56 8.72 13.78 13.07
N ASP A 57 7.50 14.16 13.47
CA ASP A 57 6.78 15.33 12.97
C ASP A 57 6.66 15.33 11.43
N ILE A 58 6.26 14.19 10.88
CA ILE A 58 6.02 13.96 9.44
C ILE A 58 4.62 13.36 9.20
N GLY A 59 3.68 13.66 10.11
CA GLY A 59 2.28 13.22 10.05
C GLY A 59 1.56 13.42 8.71
N PRO A 60 1.79 14.52 7.95
CA PRO A 60 1.15 14.71 6.64
C PRO A 60 1.42 13.60 5.62
N LEU A 61 2.52 12.84 5.78
CA LEU A 61 2.88 11.76 4.87
C LEU A 61 2.22 10.42 5.22
N ARG A 62 1.41 10.37 6.28
CA ARG A 62 0.82 9.15 6.83
C ARG A 62 0.18 8.27 5.76
N GLU A 63 -0.76 8.83 5.02
CA GLU A 63 -1.55 8.07 4.05
C GLU A 63 -0.72 7.54 2.91
N CYS A 64 0.21 8.38 2.40
CA CYS A 64 1.14 7.97 1.38
C CYS A 64 2.05 6.83 1.86
N ILE A 65 2.68 6.98 3.03
CA ILE A 65 3.58 5.96 3.59
C ILE A 65 2.82 4.67 3.91
N PHE A 66 1.62 4.78 4.48
CA PHE A 66 0.78 3.63 4.81
C PHE A 66 0.34 2.88 3.56
N SER A 67 -0.07 3.60 2.51
CA SER A 67 -0.44 3.01 1.21
C SER A 67 0.74 2.23 0.59
N ILE A 68 1.94 2.82 0.53
CA ILE A 68 3.14 2.13 0.01
C ILE A 68 3.43 0.89 0.84
N LEU A 69 3.41 1.02 2.16
CA LEU A 69 3.70 -0.08 3.07
C LEU A 69 2.71 -1.23 2.86
N ARG A 70 1.41 -0.95 2.77
CA ARG A 70 0.36 -1.95 2.54
C ARG A 70 0.52 -2.66 1.21
N GLU A 71 0.74 -1.92 0.12
CA GLU A 71 0.96 -2.50 -1.21
C GLU A 71 2.21 -3.37 -1.24
N THR A 72 3.31 -2.89 -0.65
CA THR A 72 4.57 -3.62 -0.54
C THR A 72 4.38 -4.93 0.26
N LEU A 73 3.62 -4.88 1.35
CA LEU A 73 3.33 -6.04 2.18
C LEU A 73 2.47 -7.08 1.47
N MET A 74 1.41 -6.63 0.80
CA MET A 74 0.55 -7.52 0.02
C MET A 74 1.34 -8.22 -1.08
N ASN A 75 2.27 -7.52 -1.75
CA ASN A 75 3.12 -8.11 -2.77
C ASN A 75 4.14 -9.11 -2.19
N ALA A 76 4.73 -8.82 -1.03
CA ALA A 76 5.60 -9.77 -0.33
C ALA A 76 4.85 -11.05 0.10
N ILE A 77 3.64 -10.92 0.65
CA ILE A 77 2.81 -12.07 1.04
C ILE A 77 2.41 -12.89 -0.19
N LYS A 78 1.98 -12.24 -1.28
CA LYS A 78 1.67 -12.91 -2.56
C LYS A 78 2.86 -13.70 -3.08
N ALA A 79 4.08 -13.16 -2.99
CA ALA A 79 5.28 -13.88 -3.38
C ALA A 79 5.45 -15.18 -2.57
N ASN A 80 5.24 -15.14 -1.25
CA ASN A 80 5.28 -16.35 -0.41
C ASN A 80 4.20 -17.37 -0.78
N GLN A 81 2.96 -16.90 -0.99
CA GLN A 81 1.85 -17.75 -1.41
C GLN A 81 2.15 -18.45 -2.74
N LYS A 82 2.73 -17.75 -3.73
CA LYS A 82 3.16 -18.38 -4.98
C LYS A 82 4.16 -19.51 -4.74
N ARG A 83 5.18 -19.29 -3.90
CA ARG A 83 6.17 -20.36 -3.61
C ARG A 83 5.48 -21.58 -3.01
N MET A 84 4.46 -21.37 -2.18
CA MET A 84 3.69 -22.46 -1.59
C MET A 84 2.83 -23.19 -2.64
N VAL A 85 2.08 -22.47 -3.47
CA VAL A 85 1.27 -23.06 -4.56
C VAL A 85 2.12 -23.93 -5.49
N PHE A 86 3.27 -23.40 -5.92
CA PHE A 86 4.19 -24.14 -6.80
C PHE A 86 4.74 -25.39 -6.11
N LYS A 87 5.10 -25.29 -4.83
CA LYS A 87 5.56 -26.41 -4.03
C LYS A 87 4.50 -27.50 -3.88
N GLU A 88 3.25 -27.14 -3.58
CA GLU A 88 2.14 -28.10 -3.48
C GLU A 88 1.77 -28.73 -4.82
N ALA A 89 1.89 -27.98 -5.91
CA ALA A 89 1.65 -28.46 -7.26
C ALA A 89 2.80 -29.33 -7.81
N GLY A 90 3.96 -29.36 -7.14
CA GLY A 90 5.16 -30.02 -7.65
C GLY A 90 5.74 -29.35 -8.89
N LEU A 91 5.49 -28.05 -9.07
CA LEU A 91 5.94 -27.26 -10.21
C LEU A 91 7.27 -26.57 -9.91
N ASP A 92 8.18 -26.54 -10.87
CA ASP A 92 9.39 -25.71 -10.79
C ASP A 92 9.06 -24.26 -11.15
N ILE A 93 9.18 -23.38 -10.15
CA ILE A 93 8.90 -21.95 -10.31
C ILE A 93 9.92 -21.23 -11.21
N LYS A 94 11.05 -21.88 -11.55
CA LYS A 94 12.07 -21.35 -12.45
C LYS A 94 11.90 -21.80 -13.89
N ASP A 95 10.99 -22.74 -14.14
CA ASP A 95 10.66 -23.22 -15.48
C ASP A 95 9.55 -22.33 -16.07
N PRO A 96 9.75 -21.65 -17.21
CA PRO A 96 8.78 -20.70 -17.76
C PRO A 96 7.42 -21.32 -18.10
N ASP A 97 7.39 -22.56 -18.59
CA ASP A 97 6.15 -23.22 -18.99
C ASP A 97 5.35 -23.65 -17.75
N GLN A 98 6.03 -24.22 -16.75
CA GLN A 98 5.43 -24.54 -15.46
C GLN A 98 5.03 -23.28 -14.68
N TYR A 99 5.75 -22.17 -14.86
CA TYR A 99 5.40 -20.88 -14.28
C TYR A 99 4.03 -20.40 -14.73
N LEU A 100 3.71 -20.53 -16.02
CA LEU A 100 2.38 -20.16 -16.54
C LEU A 100 1.27 -21.00 -15.90
N ILE A 101 1.47 -22.32 -15.82
CA ILE A 101 0.52 -23.25 -15.21
C ILE A 101 0.33 -22.94 -13.72
N GLY A 102 1.43 -22.76 -13.00
CA GLY A 102 1.39 -22.45 -11.56
C GLY A 102 0.76 -21.09 -11.27
N MET A 103 0.91 -20.13 -12.18
CA MET A 103 0.26 -18.83 -12.06
C MET A 103 -1.26 -18.91 -12.27
N GLU A 104 -1.77 -19.68 -13.23
CA GLU A 104 -3.22 -19.92 -13.37
C GLU A 104 -3.81 -20.53 -12.09
N ARG A 105 -3.15 -21.56 -11.58
CA ARG A 105 -3.54 -22.22 -10.33
C ARG A 105 -3.50 -21.28 -9.14
N PHE A 106 -2.48 -20.42 -9.06
CA PHE A 106 -2.39 -19.39 -8.02
C PHE A 106 -3.60 -18.46 -8.03
N LYS A 107 -4.13 -18.07 -9.20
CA LYS A 107 -5.34 -17.22 -9.30
C LYS A 107 -6.57 -17.93 -8.73
N GLU A 108 -6.76 -19.20 -9.08
CA GLU A 108 -7.90 -20.01 -8.63
C GLU A 108 -7.86 -20.29 -7.12
N GLU A 109 -6.68 -20.58 -6.57
CA GLU A 109 -6.51 -20.95 -5.16
C GLU A 109 -6.60 -19.75 -4.20
N LEU A 110 -6.16 -18.56 -4.62
CA LEU A 110 -6.27 -17.32 -3.84
C LEU A 110 -7.71 -16.92 -3.55
N ILE A 111 -8.63 -17.22 -4.45
CA ILE A 111 -10.05 -16.89 -4.32
C ILE A 111 -10.74 -17.87 -3.36
N SER A 112 -10.28 -19.12 -3.31
CA SER A 112 -10.99 -20.21 -2.63
C SER A 112 -10.46 -20.55 -1.23
N LYS A 113 -9.21 -20.21 -0.86
CA LYS A 113 -8.55 -20.76 0.35
C LYS A 113 -7.70 -19.78 1.20
N LYS A 114 -8.10 -18.51 1.34
CA LYS A 114 -7.29 -17.49 2.05
C LYS A 114 -6.77 -17.90 3.44
N ASP A 115 -7.62 -18.44 4.30
CA ASP A 115 -7.25 -18.76 5.69
C ASP A 115 -6.28 -19.95 5.78
N LEU A 116 -6.45 -20.95 4.92
CA LEU A 116 -5.56 -22.12 4.85
C LEU A 116 -4.12 -21.73 4.54
N TYR A 117 -3.93 -20.73 3.68
CA TYR A 117 -2.59 -20.28 3.30
C TYR A 117 -1.85 -19.59 4.45
N ALA A 118 -2.54 -18.96 5.41
CA ALA A 118 -1.87 -18.33 6.54
C ALA A 118 -1.10 -19.37 7.38
N ASP A 119 -1.78 -20.46 7.75
CA ASP A 119 -1.19 -21.56 8.54
C ASP A 119 -0.10 -22.29 7.74
N LEU A 120 -0.34 -22.51 6.46
CA LEU A 120 0.58 -23.23 5.58
C LEU A 120 1.90 -22.48 5.39
N LEU A 121 1.84 -21.15 5.25
CA LEU A 121 3.04 -20.31 5.19
C LEU A 121 3.85 -20.39 6.49
N GLU A 122 3.19 -20.33 7.65
CA GLU A 122 3.85 -20.41 8.94
C GLU A 122 4.54 -21.76 9.16
N GLN A 123 3.86 -22.87 8.85
CA GLN A 123 4.41 -24.23 8.94
C GLN A 123 5.63 -24.44 8.03
N ASN A 124 5.67 -23.76 6.88
CA ASN A 124 6.79 -23.82 5.95
C ASN A 124 7.87 -22.75 6.24
N GLY A 125 7.74 -22.02 7.34
CA GLY A 125 8.70 -21.00 7.77
C GLY A 125 8.76 -19.78 6.85
N LEU A 126 7.72 -19.53 6.05
CA LEU A 126 7.61 -18.37 5.17
C LEU A 126 7.01 -17.19 5.95
N TYR A 127 7.63 -16.02 5.86
CA TYR A 127 7.18 -14.84 6.59
C TYR A 127 7.64 -13.54 5.92
N VAL A 128 6.96 -12.46 6.26
CA VAL A 128 7.35 -11.10 5.94
C VAL A 128 7.76 -10.38 7.21
N LEU A 129 8.90 -9.69 7.15
CA LEU A 129 9.48 -8.91 8.23
C LEU A 129 9.44 -7.43 7.88
N ILE A 130 8.67 -6.67 8.62
CA ILE A 130 8.66 -5.21 8.58
C ILE A 130 9.66 -4.70 9.62
N THR A 131 10.53 -3.79 9.21
CA THR A 131 11.41 -3.04 10.10
C THR A 131 11.04 -1.56 10.03
N PHE A 132 10.76 -0.98 11.18
CA PHE A 132 10.63 0.46 11.36
C PHE A 132 11.91 0.96 11.99
N GLY A 133 12.54 1.95 11.40
CA GLY A 133 13.68 2.57 12.04
C GLY A 133 13.98 3.95 11.51
N PHE A 134 14.69 4.74 12.29
CA PHE A 134 15.16 6.05 11.88
C PHE A 134 16.60 6.26 12.32
N ASN A 135 17.25 7.19 11.64
CA ASN A 135 18.52 7.76 12.07
C ASN A 135 18.38 9.29 12.09
N GLN A 136 19.49 10.02 12.16
CA GLN A 136 19.46 11.48 12.18
C GLN A 136 18.94 12.13 10.89
N ASN A 137 18.94 11.40 9.77
CA ASN A 137 18.73 11.96 8.43
C ASN A 137 17.49 11.41 7.72
N SER A 138 16.94 10.29 8.17
CA SER A 138 15.83 9.63 7.50
C SER A 138 15.09 8.64 8.39
N PHE A 139 13.81 8.50 8.10
CA PHE A 139 12.99 7.34 8.47
C PHE A 139 13.07 6.28 7.39
N LEU A 140 13.14 5.02 7.81
CA LEU A 140 13.29 3.85 6.97
C LEU A 140 12.25 2.80 7.38
N LEU A 141 11.38 2.45 6.44
CA LEU A 141 10.63 1.21 6.48
C LEU A 141 11.33 0.20 5.59
N LYS A 142 11.49 -1.03 6.08
CA LYS A 142 11.99 -2.15 5.30
C LYS A 142 10.98 -3.29 5.35
N VAL A 143 10.50 -3.75 4.20
CA VAL A 143 9.68 -4.96 4.08
C VAL A 143 10.57 -6.05 3.49
N SER A 144 10.95 -7.02 4.31
CA SER A 144 11.80 -8.14 3.91
C SER A 144 10.96 -9.40 3.79
N ASN A 145 11.09 -10.08 2.66
CA ASN A 145 10.51 -11.37 2.43
C ASN A 145 11.60 -12.44 2.40
N ASN A 146 11.40 -13.56 3.09
CA ASN A 146 12.41 -14.61 3.21
C ASN A 146 12.51 -15.55 1.98
N VAL A 147 12.06 -15.07 0.82
CA VAL A 147 12.22 -15.72 -0.48
C VAL A 147 12.88 -14.76 -1.46
N GLY A 148 13.67 -15.32 -2.37
CA GLY A 148 14.37 -14.57 -3.41
C GLY A 148 13.40 -14.12 -4.49
N ILE A 149 13.73 -13.00 -5.13
CA ILE A 149 12.99 -12.49 -6.27
C ILE A 149 13.25 -13.36 -7.49
N LEU A 150 12.23 -13.65 -8.27
CA LEU A 150 12.39 -14.32 -9.56
C LEU A 150 12.77 -13.30 -10.65
N PRO A 151 13.49 -13.70 -11.71
CA PRO A 151 13.83 -12.80 -12.81
C PRO A 151 12.61 -12.11 -13.42
N GLU A 152 11.51 -12.83 -13.62
CA GLU A 152 10.27 -12.30 -14.18
C GLU A 152 9.59 -11.31 -13.22
N GLU A 153 9.70 -11.53 -11.92
CA GLU A 153 9.16 -10.63 -10.89
C GLU A 153 9.99 -9.34 -10.81
N ASP A 154 11.32 -9.45 -10.82
CA ASP A 154 12.21 -8.30 -10.83
C ASP A 154 12.00 -7.45 -12.07
N GLN A 155 11.93 -8.07 -13.26
CA GLN A 155 11.65 -7.35 -14.50
C GLN A 155 10.33 -6.55 -14.41
N ARG A 156 9.22 -7.19 -14.00
CA ARG A 156 7.93 -6.52 -13.82
C ARG A 156 7.99 -5.39 -12.80
N ILE A 157 8.74 -5.57 -11.71
CA ILE A 157 8.91 -4.55 -10.67
C ILE A 157 9.69 -3.35 -11.20
N GLN A 158 10.82 -3.56 -11.90
CA GLN A 158 11.62 -2.47 -12.46
C GLN A 158 10.85 -1.70 -13.53
N GLU A 159 10.08 -2.40 -14.38
CA GLU A 159 9.18 -1.79 -15.36
C GLU A 159 8.13 -0.90 -14.68
N ARG A 160 7.51 -1.35 -13.57
CA ARG A 160 6.55 -0.54 -12.81
C ARG A 160 7.17 0.68 -12.15
N ILE A 161 8.34 0.53 -11.52
CA ILE A 161 9.03 1.65 -10.86
C ILE A 161 9.50 2.69 -11.88
N SER A 162 10.03 2.24 -13.03
CA SER A 162 10.48 3.15 -14.09
C SER A 162 9.32 3.95 -14.70
N LYS A 163 8.21 3.29 -15.02
CA LYS A 163 6.97 3.95 -15.47
C LYS A 163 6.45 4.94 -14.44
N ALA A 164 6.42 4.55 -13.15
CA ALA A 164 5.97 5.41 -12.06
C ALA A 164 6.73 6.74 -11.96
N ARG A 165 8.05 6.71 -12.21
CA ARG A 165 8.89 7.91 -12.20
C ARG A 165 8.59 8.88 -13.35
N SER A 166 8.18 8.35 -14.50
CA SER A 166 7.84 9.17 -15.67
C SER A 166 6.51 9.89 -15.56
N TYR A 167 5.60 9.43 -14.69
CA TYR A 167 4.29 10.05 -14.56
C TYR A 167 4.35 11.45 -13.94
N ASN A 168 3.60 12.36 -14.54
CA ASN A 168 3.42 13.74 -14.08
C ASN A 168 2.12 13.91 -13.30
N ASP A 169 1.08 13.17 -13.68
CA ASP A 169 -0.21 13.21 -13.02
C ASP A 169 -0.93 11.86 -13.05
N LEU A 170 -2.02 11.76 -12.28
CA LEU A 170 -2.79 10.54 -12.08
C LEU A 170 -3.40 9.99 -13.38
N SER A 171 -3.75 10.87 -14.32
CA SER A 171 -4.39 10.50 -15.59
C SER A 171 -3.44 9.62 -16.42
N GLU A 172 -2.16 9.99 -16.48
CA GLU A 172 -1.12 9.21 -17.17
C GLU A 172 -0.92 7.83 -16.52
N VAL A 173 -1.09 7.71 -15.20
CA VAL A 173 -1.01 6.42 -14.49
C VAL A 173 -2.15 5.51 -14.95
N PHE A 174 -3.38 6.01 -15.02
CA PHE A 174 -4.54 5.23 -15.44
C PHE A 174 -4.54 4.87 -16.93
N GLU A 175 -4.10 5.78 -17.81
CA GLU A 175 -4.02 5.56 -19.26
C GLU A 175 -3.05 4.43 -19.63
N ASN A 176 -1.96 4.28 -18.87
CA ASN A 176 -0.89 3.33 -19.18
C ASN A 176 -1.04 1.95 -18.51
N HIS A 177 -2.10 1.71 -17.73
CA HIS A 177 -2.31 0.48 -16.94
C HIS A 177 -3.65 -0.23 -17.26
N GLY A 178 -4.38 0.19 -18.30
CA GLY A 178 -5.75 -0.26 -18.58
C GLY A 178 -5.96 -1.72 -19.02
N ASP A 179 -4.93 -2.57 -19.09
CA ASP A 179 -5.03 -3.89 -19.75
C ASP A 179 -4.61 -5.11 -18.89
N GLU A 180 -4.18 -4.92 -17.63
CA GLU A 180 -3.75 -6.06 -16.80
C GLU A 180 -4.87 -6.52 -15.84
N SER A 181 -5.56 -7.59 -16.25
CA SER A 181 -6.50 -8.33 -15.41
C SER A 181 -5.79 -9.11 -14.29
N GLU A 182 -5.40 -8.36 -13.25
CA GLU A 182 -5.15 -8.79 -11.87
C GLU A 182 -4.69 -7.55 -11.09
N GLY A 183 -5.45 -7.09 -10.10
CA GLY A 183 -5.22 -5.81 -9.41
C GLY A 183 -3.83 -5.66 -8.76
N ALA A 184 -2.81 -5.19 -9.49
CA ALA A 184 -1.43 -5.29 -9.01
C ALA A 184 -0.42 -4.22 -9.47
N GLY A 185 -0.75 -3.22 -10.30
CA GLY A 185 0.27 -2.25 -10.82
C GLY A 185 0.11 -0.80 -10.35
N LEU A 186 -1.14 -0.35 -10.21
CA LEU A 186 -1.49 1.04 -9.96
C LEU A 186 -1.08 1.52 -8.56
N GLY A 187 -1.27 0.70 -7.52
CA GLY A 187 -1.04 1.12 -6.13
C GLY A 187 0.38 1.61 -5.87
N LEU A 188 1.39 0.90 -6.38
CA LEU A 188 2.78 1.31 -6.26
C LEU A 188 3.06 2.58 -7.07
N ALA A 189 2.60 2.65 -8.32
CA ALA A 189 2.81 3.82 -9.17
C ALA A 189 2.16 5.08 -8.59
N MET A 190 0.93 4.98 -8.10
CA MET A 190 0.21 6.06 -7.42
C MET A 190 0.95 6.51 -6.17
N SER A 191 1.40 5.58 -5.36
CA SER A 191 2.04 5.92 -4.11
C SER A 191 3.44 6.54 -4.31
N LEU A 192 4.17 6.14 -5.36
CA LEU A 192 5.41 6.80 -5.77
C LEU A 192 5.16 8.20 -6.33
N LEU A 193 4.09 8.39 -7.09
CA LEU A 193 3.66 9.71 -7.55
C LEU A 193 3.26 10.62 -6.37
N MET A 194 2.58 10.09 -5.35
CA MET A 194 2.27 10.83 -4.11
C MET A 194 3.55 11.28 -3.39
N LEU A 195 4.56 10.40 -3.23
CA LEU A 195 5.85 10.80 -2.67
C LEU A 195 6.53 11.89 -3.50
N LYS A 196 6.50 11.76 -4.84
CA LYS A 196 7.04 12.77 -5.76
C LYS A 196 6.36 14.13 -5.56
N ASN A 197 5.04 14.16 -5.43
CA ASN A 197 4.27 15.39 -5.17
C ASN A 197 4.60 16.03 -3.82
N GLU A 198 4.96 15.22 -2.82
CA GLU A 198 5.46 15.68 -1.52
C GLU A 198 6.96 16.08 -1.54
N GLY A 199 7.59 16.09 -2.72
CA GLY A 199 9.00 16.44 -2.91
C GLY A 199 9.98 15.35 -2.46
N ILE A 200 9.49 14.13 -2.25
CA ILE A 200 10.27 12.95 -1.87
C ILE A 200 10.62 12.17 -3.14
N GLU A 201 11.69 12.61 -3.79
CA GLU A 201 12.11 12.10 -5.10
C GLU A 201 13.24 11.04 -5.02
N GLY A 202 13.45 10.36 -6.15
CA GLY A 202 14.63 9.54 -6.41
C GLY A 202 14.57 8.17 -5.74
N ASP A 203 15.39 8.01 -4.71
CA ASP A 203 15.75 6.73 -4.11
C ASP A 203 14.90 6.34 -2.88
N SER A 204 13.74 6.97 -2.75
CA SER A 204 12.78 6.77 -1.68
C SER A 204 12.15 5.38 -1.66
N TYR A 205 12.05 4.71 -2.81
CA TYR A 205 11.63 3.32 -2.89
C TYR A 205 12.66 2.50 -3.65
N ARG A 206 13.13 1.39 -3.07
CA ARG A 206 14.06 0.46 -3.72
C ARG A 206 13.76 -0.97 -3.34
N ILE A 207 14.01 -1.90 -4.26
CA ILE A 207 13.98 -3.34 -3.98
C ILE A 207 15.39 -3.89 -4.20
N LYS A 208 15.81 -4.80 -3.31
CA LYS A 208 17.05 -5.57 -3.43
C LYS A 208 16.76 -7.03 -3.13
N SER A 209 17.44 -7.95 -3.81
CA SER A 209 17.43 -9.37 -3.49
C SER A 209 18.86 -9.83 -3.23
N GLU A 210 19.13 -10.28 -2.01
CA GLU A 210 20.46 -10.73 -1.57
C GLU A 210 20.28 -12.04 -0.78
N GLU A 211 21.11 -13.05 -1.06
CA GLU A 211 21.11 -14.35 -0.35
C GLU A 211 19.73 -15.06 -0.29
N GLY A 212 18.89 -14.88 -1.32
CA GLY A 212 17.55 -15.45 -1.36
C GLY A 212 16.53 -14.74 -0.47
N ILE A 213 16.81 -13.51 -0.05
CA ILE A 213 15.89 -12.62 0.68
C ILE A 213 15.62 -11.40 -0.19
N THR A 214 14.35 -11.10 -0.41
CA THR A 214 13.93 -9.87 -1.12
C THR A 214 13.58 -8.79 -0.10
N SER A 215 14.09 -7.59 -0.25
CA SER A 215 13.84 -6.46 0.65
C SER A 215 13.43 -5.22 -0.13
N ALA A 216 12.24 -4.70 0.16
CA ALA A 216 11.80 -3.38 -0.25
C ALA A 216 12.13 -2.36 0.84
N TYR A 217 12.62 -1.19 0.44
CA TYR A 217 13.02 -0.09 1.31
C TYR A 217 12.20 1.14 0.95
N ILE A 218 11.52 1.74 1.93
CA ILE A 218 10.83 3.02 1.83
C ILE A 218 11.58 4.00 2.72
N LYS A 219 12.30 4.94 2.12
CA LYS A 219 13.16 5.91 2.79
C LYS A 219 12.58 7.31 2.67
N ILE A 220 12.34 7.93 3.82
CA ILE A 220 11.76 9.26 3.97
C ILE A 220 12.83 10.18 4.58
N PRO A 221 13.53 11.01 3.78
CA PRO A 221 14.63 11.85 4.27
C PRO A 221 14.11 13.05 5.05
N PHE A 222 14.67 13.43 6.20
CA PHE A 222 14.11 14.56 6.97
C PHE A 222 14.31 15.94 6.32
N GLU A 223 15.19 16.05 5.32
CA GLU A 223 15.52 17.31 4.66
C GLU A 223 14.37 17.92 3.85
N PHE A 224 13.33 17.16 3.43
CA PHE A 224 12.19 17.76 2.73
C PHE A 224 11.42 18.76 3.62
N LYS A 225 11.53 18.66 4.95
CA LYS A 225 10.98 19.67 5.87
C LYS A 225 11.47 21.08 5.56
N LYS A 226 12.71 21.26 5.11
CA LYS A 226 13.27 22.60 4.81
C LYS A 226 12.71 23.24 3.54
N ARG A 227 12.20 22.47 2.56
CA ARG A 227 11.57 23.04 1.35
C ARG A 227 10.18 23.60 1.65
N ASN A 228 9.44 23.01 2.60
CA ASN A 228 8.10 23.46 2.98
C ASN A 228 8.09 24.67 3.95
N ILE A 229 9.21 25.00 4.61
CA ILE A 229 9.30 26.17 5.51
C ILE A 229 9.21 27.50 4.75
N ASN A 230 9.58 27.55 3.46
CA ASN A 230 9.45 28.77 2.65
C ASN A 230 8.00 29.09 2.22
N LEU A 231 7.04 28.19 2.43
CA LEU A 231 5.61 28.43 2.18
C LEU A 231 4.86 28.89 3.44
N GLN A 232 5.50 28.87 4.62
CA GLN A 232 4.89 29.23 5.91
C GLN A 232 5.27 30.64 6.41
N LYS A 233 5.75 31.52 5.53
CA LYS A 233 5.91 32.94 5.84
C LYS A 233 4.75 33.78 5.29
N THR A 234 3.53 33.46 5.73
CA THR A 234 2.46 34.44 5.84
C THR A 234 1.59 34.09 7.06
N GLY A 235 1.76 34.85 8.14
CA GLY A 235 0.66 35.28 9.01
C GLY A 235 0.11 34.33 10.08
N ASP A 236 0.75 34.34 11.24
CA ASP A 236 0.16 34.49 12.59
C ASP A 236 -0.75 33.43 13.26
N ILE A 237 -0.15 32.84 14.30
CA ILE A 237 -0.63 32.71 15.71
C ILE A 237 -1.81 31.77 16.02
N PHE A 238 -1.45 30.65 16.67
CA PHE A 238 -2.17 29.91 17.72
C PHE A 238 -3.69 30.17 17.85
N ALA A 239 -4.47 29.31 17.21
CA ALA A 239 -5.76 28.86 17.71
C ALA A 239 -5.84 27.34 17.49
N GLU A 240 -5.87 26.63 18.62
CA GLU A 240 -6.60 25.38 18.84
C GLU A 240 -6.38 24.20 17.86
N LEU A 241 -5.68 23.18 18.37
CA LEU A 241 -6.16 21.79 18.41
C LEU A 241 -7.31 21.45 17.44
N ASP A 242 -7.02 21.34 16.15
CA ASP A 242 -7.69 20.51 15.14
C ASP A 242 -7.27 21.01 13.76
N THR A 243 -6.15 20.49 13.25
CA THR A 243 -5.92 20.31 11.81
C THR A 243 -4.62 19.54 11.63
N LEU A 244 -4.67 18.25 12.01
CA LEU A 244 -4.13 17.28 11.07
C LEU A 244 -4.82 17.55 9.73
N PRO A 245 -4.16 17.44 8.57
CA PRO A 245 -4.91 17.28 7.33
C PRO A 245 -5.74 16.00 7.47
N THR A 246 -6.94 16.14 8.01
CA THR A 246 -7.98 15.13 8.02
C THR A 246 -8.50 15.12 6.60
N PHE A 247 -8.63 13.94 6.01
CA PHE A 247 -9.50 13.80 4.85
C PHE A 247 -10.83 14.50 5.18
N PRO A 248 -11.42 15.27 4.26
CA PRO A 248 -12.74 15.81 4.49
C PRO A 248 -13.68 14.65 4.88
N ASP A 249 -14.55 14.88 5.87
CA ASP A 249 -15.31 13.81 6.55
C ASP A 249 -16.06 12.88 5.58
N ASN A 250 -16.44 13.41 4.41
CA ASN A 250 -17.04 12.67 3.32
C ASN A 250 -16.14 11.52 2.83
N ILE A 251 -14.85 11.74 2.60
CA ILE A 251 -13.90 10.72 2.10
C ILE A 251 -13.69 9.62 3.15
N ASN A 252 -13.52 9.99 4.42
CA ASN A 252 -13.40 9.02 5.53
C ASN A 252 -14.65 8.13 5.65
N GLN A 253 -15.85 8.73 5.51
CA GLN A 253 -17.11 8.00 5.53
C GLN A 253 -17.24 7.04 4.34
N ILE A 254 -16.83 7.47 3.14
CA ILE A 254 -16.86 6.63 1.95
C ILE A 254 -15.89 5.45 2.09
N MET A 255 -14.65 5.69 2.54
CA MET A 255 -13.66 4.63 2.77
C MET A 255 -14.11 3.63 3.86
N SER A 256 -14.73 4.13 4.93
CA SER A 256 -15.29 3.27 5.99
C SER A 256 -16.40 2.36 5.45
N LEU A 257 -17.23 2.85 4.52
CA LEU A 257 -18.25 2.04 3.87
C LEU A 257 -17.64 1.04 2.90
N ILE A 258 -16.65 1.40 2.08
CA ILE A 258 -16.02 0.45 1.15
C ILE A 258 -15.43 -0.77 1.87
N ASN A 259 -14.93 -0.58 3.10
CA ASN A 259 -14.33 -1.67 3.90
C ASN A 259 -15.33 -2.56 4.66
N LYS A 260 -16.65 -2.29 4.59
CA LYS A 260 -17.67 -3.14 5.21
C LYS A 260 -18.19 -4.21 4.22
N PRO A 261 -18.39 -5.46 4.66
CA PRO A 261 -18.76 -6.58 3.79
C PRO A 261 -20.17 -6.49 3.16
N ASP A 262 -21.08 -5.70 3.72
CA ASP A 262 -22.48 -5.58 3.27
C ASP A 262 -22.83 -4.20 2.67
N SER A 263 -21.82 -3.45 2.21
CA SER A 263 -22.04 -2.08 1.74
C SER A 263 -22.75 -2.02 0.39
N SER A 264 -23.90 -1.35 0.36
CA SER A 264 -24.59 -1.08 -0.90
C SER A 264 -23.85 0.00 -1.70
N ILE A 265 -23.70 -0.26 -3.01
CA ILE A 265 -23.12 0.70 -3.95
C ILE A 265 -23.90 2.03 -3.91
N GLN A 266 -25.22 1.96 -3.71
CA GLN A 266 -26.10 3.13 -3.59
C GLN A 266 -25.69 4.07 -2.45
N ASN A 267 -25.37 3.55 -1.26
CA ASN A 267 -24.94 4.38 -0.13
C ASN A 267 -23.60 5.06 -0.40
N ILE A 268 -22.72 4.39 -1.15
CA ILE A 268 -21.42 4.94 -1.57
C ILE A 268 -21.64 6.04 -2.60
N THR A 269 -22.48 5.80 -3.60
CA THR A 269 -22.88 6.79 -4.62
C THR A 269 -23.48 8.04 -4.00
N GLU A 270 -24.35 7.91 -3.00
CA GLU A 270 -24.98 9.04 -2.28
C GLU A 270 -24.00 9.91 -1.51
N LEU A 271 -22.89 9.35 -1.03
CA LEU A 271 -21.86 10.12 -0.34
C LEU A 271 -20.89 10.77 -1.31
N VAL A 272 -20.53 10.06 -2.38
CA VAL A 272 -19.69 10.59 -3.45
C VAL A 272 -20.38 11.75 -4.17
N SER A 273 -21.69 11.65 -4.42
CA SER A 273 -22.49 12.66 -5.14
C SER A 273 -22.57 14.01 -4.42
N ARG A 274 -22.29 14.06 -3.11
CA ARG A 274 -22.23 15.29 -2.32
C ARG A 274 -21.03 16.16 -2.66
N ASP A 275 -20.00 15.58 -3.28
CA ASP A 275 -18.81 16.29 -3.73
C ASP A 275 -18.75 16.30 -5.26
N VAL A 276 -19.01 17.48 -5.84
CA VAL A 276 -19.06 17.68 -7.29
C VAL A 276 -17.69 17.44 -7.93
N SER A 277 -16.59 17.79 -7.25
CA SER A 277 -15.23 17.59 -7.76
C SER A 277 -14.90 16.11 -7.82
N LEU A 278 -15.17 15.39 -6.72
CA LEU A 278 -14.98 13.95 -6.62
C LEU A 278 -15.85 13.18 -7.63
N SER A 279 -17.13 13.53 -7.72
CA SER A 279 -18.07 12.93 -8.69
C SER A 279 -17.62 13.14 -10.13
N THR A 280 -17.15 14.34 -10.47
CA THR A 280 -16.64 14.67 -11.81
C THR A 280 -15.38 13.88 -12.13
N ASN A 281 -14.48 13.71 -11.16
CA ASN A 281 -13.27 12.92 -11.33
C ASN A 281 -13.61 11.44 -11.53
N ILE A 282 -14.52 10.88 -10.75
CA ILE A 282 -14.97 9.49 -10.88
C ILE A 282 -15.67 9.25 -12.23
N LEU A 283 -16.55 10.15 -12.67
CA LEU A 283 -17.19 10.07 -13.99
C LEU A 283 -16.20 10.19 -15.14
N LYS A 284 -15.22 11.11 -15.06
CA LYS A 284 -14.15 11.22 -16.05
C LYS A 284 -13.30 9.95 -16.10
N LEU A 285 -13.01 9.36 -14.94
CA LEU A 285 -12.24 8.13 -14.84
C LEU A 285 -13.00 6.95 -15.44
N ALA A 286 -14.28 6.77 -15.13
CA ALA A 286 -15.11 5.69 -15.69
C ALA A 286 -15.25 5.76 -17.21
N ASN A 287 -15.13 6.97 -17.79
CA ASN A 287 -15.15 7.19 -19.24
C ASN A 287 -13.76 7.17 -19.90
N SER A 288 -12.69 6.94 -19.13
CA SER A 288 -11.35 6.83 -19.69
C SER A 288 -11.22 5.57 -20.56
N ALA A 289 -10.25 5.59 -21.48
CA ALA A 289 -9.98 4.46 -22.37
C ALA A 289 -9.73 3.15 -21.60
N SER A 290 -9.27 3.24 -20.35
CA SER A 290 -8.92 2.12 -19.47
C SER A 290 -10.10 1.22 -19.09
N PHE A 291 -11.34 1.72 -19.15
CA PHE A 291 -12.54 0.90 -18.85
C PHE A 291 -13.26 0.41 -20.12
N SER A 292 -12.71 0.67 -21.32
CA SER A 292 -13.16 0.15 -22.62
C SER A 292 -14.68 0.18 -22.84
N GLN A 293 -15.34 1.25 -22.38
CA GLN A 293 -16.78 1.41 -22.48
C GLN A 293 -17.20 1.71 -23.93
N ARG A 294 -18.15 0.92 -24.46
CA ARG A 294 -18.73 1.15 -25.81
C ARG A 294 -19.62 2.40 -25.86
N ALA A 295 -20.06 2.91 -24.70
CA ALA A 295 -20.93 4.07 -24.55
C ALA A 295 -20.48 4.93 -23.35
N ARG A 296 -20.74 6.24 -23.41
CA ARG A 296 -20.37 7.17 -22.33
C ARG A 296 -21.19 6.88 -21.07
N VAL A 297 -20.52 6.75 -19.93
CA VAL A 297 -21.13 6.61 -18.60
C VAL A 297 -21.48 8.00 -18.08
N GLU A 298 -22.76 8.28 -17.90
CA GLU A 298 -23.25 9.58 -17.42
C GLU A 298 -23.72 9.52 -15.96
N ASP A 299 -23.94 8.31 -15.43
CA ASP A 299 -24.40 8.07 -14.07
C ASP A 299 -23.26 7.65 -13.13
N LEU A 300 -23.29 8.17 -11.91
CA LEU A 300 -22.24 7.96 -10.91
C LEU A 300 -22.28 6.54 -10.32
N GLU A 301 -23.46 5.95 -10.17
CA GLU A 301 -23.60 4.58 -9.70
C GLU A 301 -23.00 3.60 -10.71
N ASP A 302 -23.27 3.83 -11.99
CA ASP A 302 -22.69 3.05 -13.08
C ASP A 302 -21.17 3.28 -13.18
N ALA A 303 -20.69 4.50 -12.98
CA ALA A 303 -19.26 4.78 -12.91
C ALA A 303 -18.56 4.01 -11.79
N ILE A 304 -19.16 3.94 -10.59
CA ILE A 304 -18.63 3.19 -9.45
C ILE A 304 -18.64 1.68 -9.71
N LYS A 305 -19.68 1.14 -10.37
CA LYS A 305 -19.74 -0.27 -10.77
C LYS A 305 -18.65 -0.65 -11.76
N VAL A 306 -18.36 0.24 -12.70
CA VAL A 306 -17.33 0.04 -13.74
C VAL A 306 -15.92 0.10 -13.15
N ILE A 307 -15.69 1.00 -12.20
CA ILE A 307 -14.39 1.15 -11.52
C ILE A 307 -14.17 0.02 -10.50
N GLY A 308 -15.21 -0.36 -9.75
CA GLY A 308 -15.14 -1.34 -8.67
C GLY A 308 -14.69 -0.73 -7.33
N LEU A 309 -15.16 -1.32 -6.22
CA LEU A 309 -15.00 -0.77 -4.87
C LEU A 309 -13.54 -0.70 -4.40
N SER A 310 -12.73 -1.71 -4.71
CA SER A 310 -11.31 -1.73 -4.36
C SER A 310 -10.54 -0.60 -5.04
N GLU A 311 -10.84 -0.32 -6.30
CA GLU A 311 -10.18 0.73 -7.08
C GLU A 311 -10.70 2.11 -6.70
N LEU A 312 -11.99 2.23 -6.40
CA LEU A 312 -12.57 3.44 -5.82
C LEU A 312 -11.87 3.84 -4.51
N ASN A 313 -11.56 2.86 -3.64
CA ASN A 313 -10.82 3.13 -2.41
C ASN A 313 -9.42 3.69 -2.67
N ASN A 314 -8.73 3.18 -3.68
CA ASN A 314 -7.40 3.67 -4.08
C ASN A 314 -7.49 5.11 -4.65
N ILE A 315 -8.52 5.40 -5.44
CA ILE A 315 -8.80 6.74 -5.97
C ILE A 315 -9.09 7.73 -4.83
N LEU A 316 -9.89 7.35 -3.85
CA LEU A 316 -10.23 8.21 -2.70
C LEU A 316 -9.00 8.54 -1.84
N LEU A 317 -8.17 7.54 -1.54
CA LEU A 317 -6.87 7.72 -0.89
C LEU A 317 -5.99 8.71 -1.67
N SER A 318 -6.04 8.66 -3.00
CA SER A 318 -5.30 9.56 -3.86
C SER A 318 -5.84 10.99 -3.90
N LEU A 319 -7.15 11.18 -3.91
CA LEU A 319 -7.76 12.50 -4.08
C LEU A 319 -7.72 13.33 -2.79
N GLY A 320 -7.70 12.68 -1.63
CA GLY A 320 -7.63 13.36 -0.34
C GLY A 320 -6.30 14.04 0.02
N THR A 321 -5.28 13.87 -0.82
CA THR A 321 -3.96 14.54 -0.66
C THR A 321 -3.84 15.84 -1.46
N LYS A 322 -4.79 16.15 -2.36
CA LYS A 322 -4.83 17.44 -3.06
C LYS A 322 -5.35 18.50 -2.09
N LYS A 323 -4.48 19.43 -1.67
CA LYS A 323 -4.93 20.72 -1.12
C LYS A 323 -5.81 21.41 -2.16
N PHE A 324 -7.07 21.66 -1.82
CA PHE A 324 -7.95 22.56 -2.55
C PHE A 324 -7.67 24.02 -2.20
#